data_AF-A0A1V4U7S2-F1
#
_entry.id   AF-A0A1V4U7S2-F1
#
_cell.length_a   1.000
_cell.length_b   1.000
_cell.length_c   1.000
_cell.angle_alpha   90.00
_cell.angle_beta   90.00
_cell.angle_gamma   90.00
#
_symmetry.space_group_name_H-M   'P 1'
#
loop_
_entity.id
_entity.type
_entity.pdbx_description
1 polymer ?
#
loop_
_entity_poly.entity_id
_entity_poly.type
_entity_poly.pdbx_seq_one_letter_code
_entity_poly.pdbx_strand_id
1 'polypeptide(L)'
;MKKISIVVLTLIVLVIGLAMAADPINATTETQGISTTTGVVVMGTMSNSESVVMTISTMDLRDNPPLGALGHTPAYDGGGFISGMNPSNHWAHFVYGPGIELLSLPERQAVMSYTESVLADNGYSEFNEMQSMDTGNKVANQKNFASTEQFDFVAFPDAMGRATTSESLLLDLVSQGSVAADRFLCPFATGDQGFIPPYCNVYEMGSSFTGSQVSEVTQAGTNFIAKSADVPTQASYSVGLSGTGSAAAWINTHVMEGRTAGYYPYEDFGGSGIMFWNYDTGDGAIPYVGGNGRTGFMQGVDLVYKEKTTASGVIEAFSKSMAIQDGVRRL
;
A
#
# COMPACT_ATOMS: atom_id res chain seq x y z
N MET A 1 21.40 33.14 -29.40
CA MET A 1 20.12 33.33 -28.67
C MET A 1 19.25 32.07 -28.66
N LYS A 2 18.97 31.41 -29.80
CA LYS A 2 18.16 30.17 -29.84
C LYS A 2 18.65 29.02 -28.93
N LYS A 3 19.97 28.84 -28.80
CA LYS A 3 20.56 27.80 -27.92
C LYS A 3 20.39 28.10 -26.42
N ILE A 4 20.42 29.37 -26.03
CA ILE A 4 20.19 29.80 -24.63
C ILE A 4 18.71 29.64 -24.30
N SER A 5 17.82 29.97 -25.23
CA SER A 5 16.37 29.76 -25.05
C SER A 5 16.02 28.28 -24.88
N ILE A 6 16.68 27.35 -25.60
CA ILE A 6 16.46 25.91 -25.43
C ILE A 6 16.97 25.43 -24.07
N VAL A 7 18.16 25.85 -23.63
CA VAL A 7 18.71 25.47 -22.32
C VAL A 7 17.83 25.98 -21.18
N VAL A 8 17.34 27.23 -21.28
CA VAL A 8 16.42 27.82 -20.31
C VAL A 8 15.06 27.11 -20.33
N LEU A 9 14.53 26.74 -21.50
CA LEU A 9 13.28 25.98 -21.60
C LEU A 9 13.42 24.57 -21.02
N THR A 10 14.55 23.88 -21.27
CA THR A 10 14.83 22.58 -20.65
C THR A 10 15.05 22.66 -19.15
N LEU A 11 15.61 23.77 -18.63
CA LEU A 11 15.73 24.00 -17.20
C LEU A 11 14.36 24.29 -16.56
N ILE A 12 13.49 25.03 -17.24
CA ILE A 12 12.13 25.33 -16.77
C ILE A 12 11.25 24.07 -16.79
N VAL A 13 11.40 23.19 -17.78
CA VAL A 13 10.74 21.87 -17.81
C VAL A 13 11.28 20.93 -16.71
N LEU A 14 12.47 21.19 -16.16
CA LEU A 14 13.01 20.46 -15.01
C LEU A 14 12.48 20.97 -13.65
N VAL A 15 11.74 22.09 -13.64
CA VAL A 15 11.15 22.71 -12.44
C VAL A 15 9.66 22.35 -12.31
N ILE A 16 9.16 21.37 -13.08
CA ILE A 16 7.77 20.94 -12.94
C ILE A 16 7.60 20.28 -11.57
N GLY A 17 6.67 20.81 -10.78
CA GLY A 17 6.40 20.36 -9.42
C GLY A 17 6.00 18.90 -9.39
N LEU A 18 6.62 18.15 -8.49
CA LEU A 18 6.23 16.78 -8.19
C LEU A 18 5.11 16.82 -7.15
N ALA A 19 3.98 16.16 -7.47
CA ALA A 19 2.98 15.85 -6.45
C ALA A 19 3.43 14.59 -5.73
N MET A 20 3.57 14.66 -4.41
CA MET A 20 3.96 13.51 -3.58
C MET A 20 2.69 12.89 -2.99
N ALA A 21 2.54 11.60 -3.24
CA ALA A 21 1.51 10.73 -2.69
C ALA A 21 2.20 9.49 -2.11
N ALA A 22 1.47 8.63 -1.41
CA ALA A 22 1.99 7.54 -0.57
C ALA A 22 3.35 6.91 -1.00
N ASP A 23 4.26 6.74 -0.03
CA ASP A 23 5.63 6.30 -0.31
C ASP A 23 5.89 4.83 0.06
N PRO A 24 6.72 4.10 -0.71
CA PRO A 24 6.97 2.69 -0.49
C PRO A 24 7.81 2.44 0.75
N ILE A 25 7.69 1.27 1.38
CA ILE A 25 8.49 0.91 2.54
C ILE A 25 9.86 0.41 2.08
N ASN A 26 10.91 0.67 2.85
CA ASN A 26 12.23 0.13 2.53
C ASN A 26 12.28 -1.36 2.86
N ALA A 27 13.00 -2.14 2.06
CA ALA A 27 13.28 -3.54 2.39
C ALA A 27 14.01 -3.66 3.75
N THR A 28 13.74 -4.76 4.45
CA THR A 28 14.49 -5.17 5.64
C THR A 28 15.94 -5.52 5.27
N THR A 29 16.81 -5.65 6.27
CA THR A 29 18.23 -5.98 6.07
C THR A 29 18.43 -7.30 5.34
N GLU A 30 17.55 -8.26 5.59
CA GLU A 30 17.45 -9.51 4.85
C GLU A 30 16.21 -9.47 3.97
N THR A 31 16.33 -9.97 2.75
CA THR A 31 15.22 -10.11 1.81
C THR A 31 14.86 -11.57 1.66
N GLN A 32 13.60 -11.90 1.88
CA GLN A 32 13.00 -13.20 1.60
C GLN A 32 12.30 -13.17 0.25
N GLY A 33 12.45 -14.26 -0.50
CA GLY A 33 11.71 -14.54 -1.72
C GLY A 33 11.04 -15.90 -1.61
N ILE A 34 9.74 -15.97 -1.91
CA ILE A 34 8.95 -17.19 -1.96
C ILE A 34 8.37 -17.29 -3.37
N SER A 35 8.48 -18.45 -4.00
CA SER A 35 7.80 -18.71 -5.26
C SER A 35 7.27 -20.13 -5.29
N THR A 36 6.06 -20.25 -5.81
CA THR A 36 5.35 -21.51 -6.01
C THR A 36 4.98 -21.62 -7.48
N THR A 37 4.94 -22.85 -7.97
CA THR A 37 4.41 -23.13 -9.29
C THR A 37 3.64 -24.43 -9.17
N THR A 38 2.37 -24.38 -9.55
CA THR A 38 1.47 -25.53 -9.48
C THR A 38 0.95 -25.77 -10.89
N GLY A 39 1.08 -27.01 -11.35
CA GLY A 39 0.57 -27.45 -12.65
C GLY A 39 -0.12 -28.78 -12.46
N VAL A 40 -1.42 -28.84 -12.74
CA VAL A 40 -2.25 -30.01 -12.48
C VAL A 40 -3.25 -30.19 -13.62
N VAL A 41 -3.36 -31.44 -14.08
CA VAL A 41 -4.41 -31.88 -15.01
C VAL A 41 -5.14 -33.04 -14.34
N VAL A 42 -6.43 -32.88 -14.09
CA VAL A 42 -7.22 -33.84 -13.30
C VAL A 42 -8.55 -34.12 -13.99
N MET A 43 -8.93 -35.41 -13.98
CA MET A 43 -10.30 -35.86 -14.18
C MET A 43 -10.88 -36.22 -12.81
N GLY A 44 -11.88 -35.48 -12.34
CA GLY A 44 -12.48 -35.65 -11.01
C GLY A 44 -12.51 -34.33 -10.24
N THR A 45 -12.01 -34.36 -9.01
CA THR A 45 -12.01 -33.20 -8.10
C THR A 45 -10.62 -32.59 -8.04
N MET A 46 -10.54 -31.27 -8.22
CA MET A 46 -9.36 -30.45 -8.01
C MET A 46 -9.68 -29.36 -6.99
N SER A 47 -8.74 -29.10 -6.09
CA SER A 47 -8.82 -27.98 -5.16
C SER A 47 -7.48 -27.30 -5.02
N ASN A 48 -7.46 -25.97 -5.10
CA ASN A 48 -6.36 -25.12 -4.67
C ASN A 48 -6.88 -24.19 -3.56
N SER A 49 -6.05 -23.97 -2.54
CA SER A 49 -6.25 -22.89 -1.60
C SER A 49 -4.91 -22.27 -1.30
N GLU A 50 -4.85 -20.94 -1.42
CA GLU A 50 -3.65 -20.20 -1.15
C GLU A 50 -3.97 -18.97 -0.29
N SER A 51 -3.02 -18.62 0.57
CA SER A 51 -3.10 -17.42 1.39
C SER A 51 -1.71 -16.85 1.62
N VAL A 52 -1.55 -15.57 1.34
CA VAL A 52 -0.35 -14.81 1.63
C VAL A 52 -0.73 -13.62 2.48
N VAL A 53 0.03 -13.36 3.54
CA VAL A 53 -0.05 -12.13 4.32
C VAL A 53 1.36 -11.62 4.52
N MET A 54 1.61 -10.39 4.07
CA MET A 54 2.83 -9.65 4.33
C MET A 54 2.50 -8.46 5.21
N THR A 55 3.20 -8.32 6.32
CA THR A 55 3.25 -7.07 7.06
C THR A 55 4.69 -6.59 7.12
N ILE A 56 4.93 -5.34 6.73
CA ILE A 56 6.24 -4.70 6.82
C ILE A 56 6.07 -3.32 7.43
N SER A 57 7.00 -2.94 8.30
CA SER A 57 7.04 -1.62 8.92
C SER A 57 8.48 -1.11 8.98
N THR A 58 8.62 0.20 9.08
CA THR A 58 9.89 0.84 9.46
C THR A 58 10.19 0.74 10.97
N MET A 59 9.25 0.22 11.77
CA MET A 59 9.38 0.01 13.22
C MET A 59 9.05 -1.43 13.63
N ASP A 60 9.11 -1.71 14.94
CA ASP A 60 8.84 -3.04 15.49
C ASP A 60 7.37 -3.43 15.30
N LEU A 61 7.13 -4.46 14.47
CA LEU A 61 5.80 -5.00 14.21
C LEU A 61 5.13 -5.64 15.43
N ARG A 62 5.87 -5.90 16.51
CA ARG A 62 5.33 -6.49 17.75
C ARG A 62 4.56 -5.47 18.59
N ASP A 63 4.78 -4.18 18.39
CA ASP A 63 4.08 -3.11 19.11
C ASP A 63 2.67 -2.84 18.55
N ASN A 64 1.85 -3.88 18.38
CA ASN A 64 0.55 -3.79 17.69
C ASN A 64 -0.60 -3.20 18.54
N PRO A 65 -1.30 -2.12 18.09
CA PRO A 65 -1.09 -1.40 16.83
C PRO A 65 -0.09 -0.26 16.97
N PRO A 66 1.02 -0.22 16.21
CA PRO A 66 1.88 0.94 16.27
C PRO A 66 1.51 1.83 15.09
N LEU A 67 0.86 2.94 15.40
CA LEU A 67 1.02 4.19 14.68
C LEU A 67 1.50 5.22 15.70
N GLY A 68 2.57 4.81 16.40
CA GLY A 68 3.37 5.63 17.27
C GLY A 68 4.05 4.86 18.38
N ALA A 69 5.33 4.55 18.18
CA ALA A 69 6.19 3.96 19.19
C ALA A 69 6.27 4.89 20.42
N LEU A 70 5.55 4.54 21.48
CA LEU A 70 5.84 5.04 22.82
C LEU A 70 6.99 4.20 23.36
N GLY A 71 8.23 4.64 23.12
CA GLY A 71 9.40 4.01 23.71
C GLY A 71 9.20 3.88 25.23
N HIS A 72 9.17 2.64 25.72
CA HIS A 72 9.00 2.35 27.15
C HIS A 72 10.26 2.80 27.89
N THR A 73 10.22 3.94 28.58
CA THR A 73 11.20 4.23 29.64
C THR A 73 10.54 4.11 31.01
N PRO A 74 11.07 3.25 31.92
CA PRO A 74 10.52 3.04 33.26
C PRO A 74 10.91 4.17 34.25
N ALA A 75 10.85 5.42 33.81
CA ALA A 75 11.26 6.56 34.62
C ALA A 75 10.35 7.76 34.42
N TYR A 76 9.07 7.60 34.77
CA TYR A 76 8.31 8.53 35.62
C TYR A 76 6.87 8.02 35.68
N ASP A 77 6.31 8.01 36.89
CA ASP A 77 4.86 7.97 37.14
C ASP A 77 4.25 9.30 36.64
N GLY A 78 4.30 9.51 35.31
CA GLY A 78 4.06 10.79 34.62
C GLY A 78 4.96 11.10 33.40
N GLY A 79 5.84 10.19 32.96
CA GLY A 79 6.87 10.41 31.92
C GLY A 79 6.47 10.07 30.49
N GLY A 80 5.17 10.11 30.17
CA GLY A 80 4.70 9.99 28.79
C GLY A 80 4.90 11.28 28.01
N PHE A 81 4.77 11.22 26.69
CA PHE A 81 4.51 12.41 25.88
C PHE A 81 3.42 13.26 26.55
N ILE A 82 3.57 14.59 26.48
CA ILE A 82 2.55 15.52 26.98
C ILE A 82 1.22 15.12 26.34
N SER A 83 0.12 15.14 27.11
CA SER A 83 -1.20 14.81 26.58
C SER A 83 -1.48 15.62 25.31
N GLY A 84 -1.76 14.93 24.21
CA GLY A 84 -1.94 15.54 22.88
C GLY A 84 -0.69 15.57 21.99
N MET A 85 0.46 15.07 22.42
CA MET A 85 1.63 14.85 21.54
C MET A 85 1.72 13.38 21.12
N ASN A 86 1.89 13.15 19.82
CA ASN A 86 2.08 11.83 19.23
C ASN A 86 2.82 11.97 17.88
N PRO A 87 3.26 10.88 17.24
CA PRO A 87 4.00 11.00 15.99
C PRO A 87 3.14 11.46 14.79
N SER A 88 1.84 11.70 14.96
CA SER A 88 1.01 12.37 13.95
C SER A 88 1.11 13.90 14.02
N ASN A 89 1.67 14.47 15.10
CA ASN A 89 1.78 15.92 15.28
C ASN A 89 3.12 16.42 15.86
N HIS A 90 3.98 15.51 16.29
CA HIS A 90 5.28 15.82 16.88
C HIS A 90 6.30 14.72 16.60
N TRP A 91 7.37 15.03 15.88
CA TRP A 91 8.49 14.12 15.65
C TRP A 91 9.69 14.62 16.43
N ALA A 92 10.25 13.83 17.34
CA ALA A 92 11.39 14.26 18.13
C ALA A 92 12.24 13.12 18.68
N HIS A 93 13.48 13.49 19.00
CA HIS A 93 14.42 12.66 19.75
C HIS A 93 15.08 13.53 20.82
N PHE A 94 14.82 13.22 22.09
CA PHE A 94 15.43 13.90 23.24
C PHE A 94 16.13 12.91 24.16
N VAL A 95 17.32 13.29 24.62
CA VAL A 95 18.13 12.60 25.61
C VAL A 95 18.22 13.48 26.85
N TYR A 96 17.54 13.09 27.93
CA TYR A 96 17.48 13.86 29.19
C TYR A 96 18.53 13.42 30.22
N GLY A 97 19.37 12.46 29.87
CA GLY A 97 20.40 11.89 30.75
C GLY A 97 20.71 10.43 30.38
N PRO A 98 21.63 9.77 31.10
CA PRO A 98 21.99 8.39 30.82
C PRO A 98 20.77 7.46 30.99
N GLY A 99 20.32 6.86 29.90
CA GLY A 99 19.22 5.89 29.86
C GLY A 99 17.81 6.50 29.83
N ILE A 100 17.68 7.82 29.65
CA ILE A 100 16.39 8.50 29.53
C ILE A 100 16.31 9.14 28.14
N GLU A 101 15.63 8.46 27.22
CA GLU A 101 15.40 8.90 25.86
C GLU A 101 13.89 8.99 25.58
N LEU A 102 13.46 10.10 24.98
CA LEU A 102 12.13 10.29 24.43
C LEU A 102 12.26 10.24 22.91
N LEU A 103 11.65 9.22 22.30
CA LEU A 103 11.66 9.01 20.86
C LEU A 103 10.22 9.01 20.32
N SER A 104 9.91 9.96 19.44
CA SER A 104 8.72 9.97 18.58
C SER A 104 9.18 10.13 17.16
N LEU A 105 9.15 9.05 16.41
CA LEU A 105 9.43 9.07 14.98
C LEU A 105 8.16 8.65 14.24
N PRO A 106 7.95 9.12 13.00
CA PRO A 106 6.85 8.64 12.21
C PRO A 106 7.12 7.21 11.75
N GLU A 107 6.05 6.44 11.63
CA GLU A 107 6.07 5.06 11.15
C GLU A 107 5.39 4.97 9.79
N ARG A 108 5.90 4.07 8.94
CA ARG A 108 5.23 3.59 7.73
C ARG A 108 5.04 2.09 7.85
N GLN A 109 3.83 1.64 7.60
CA GLN A 109 3.44 0.23 7.63
C GLN A 109 2.64 -0.12 6.37
N ALA A 110 2.86 -1.32 5.86
CA ALA A 110 2.06 -1.90 4.81
C ALA A 110 1.62 -3.29 5.19
N VAL A 111 0.36 -3.60 4.90
CA VAL A 111 -0.20 -4.94 4.96
C VAL A 111 -0.66 -5.31 3.56
N MET A 112 -0.10 -6.38 3.01
CA MET A 112 -0.58 -6.99 1.79
C MET A 112 -1.17 -8.34 2.15
N SER A 113 -2.33 -8.66 1.59
CA SER A 113 -2.86 -10.02 1.67
C SER A 113 -3.40 -10.48 0.33
N TYR A 114 -3.24 -11.76 0.06
CA TYR A 114 -3.83 -12.44 -1.09
C TYR A 114 -4.50 -13.71 -0.59
N THR A 115 -5.70 -13.98 -1.05
CA THR A 115 -6.41 -15.24 -0.78
C THR A 115 -7.01 -15.76 -2.06
N GLU A 116 -6.81 -17.04 -2.30
CA GLU A 116 -7.35 -17.76 -3.45
C GLU A 116 -7.99 -19.06 -2.99
N SER A 117 -9.10 -19.41 -3.64
CA SER A 117 -9.71 -20.73 -3.52
C SER A 117 -10.29 -21.15 -4.85
N VAL A 118 -9.84 -22.31 -5.32
CA VAL A 118 -10.38 -23.00 -6.49
C VAL A 118 -10.92 -24.34 -6.03
N LEU A 119 -12.16 -24.65 -6.40
CA LEU A 119 -12.77 -25.95 -6.23
C LEU A 119 -13.46 -26.34 -7.52
N ALA A 120 -12.95 -27.38 -8.17
CA ALA A 120 -13.55 -27.99 -9.34
C ALA A 120 -13.93 -29.42 -8.99
N ASP A 121 -15.20 -29.79 -9.21
CA ASP A 121 -15.67 -31.15 -8.91
C ASP A 121 -16.39 -31.77 -10.11
N ASN A 122 -16.24 -33.09 -10.25
CA ASN A 122 -16.84 -33.92 -11.30
C ASN A 122 -16.66 -33.35 -12.71
N GLY A 123 -15.42 -33.04 -13.08
CA GLY A 123 -15.09 -32.60 -14.44
C GLY A 123 -13.64 -32.82 -14.81
N TYR A 124 -13.30 -32.31 -15.99
CA TYR A 124 -11.92 -32.16 -16.45
C TYR A 124 -11.43 -30.77 -16.05
N SER A 125 -10.28 -30.71 -15.37
CA SER A 125 -9.66 -29.46 -14.93
C SER A 125 -8.21 -29.40 -15.39
N GLU A 126 -7.82 -28.27 -15.96
CA GLU A 126 -6.41 -27.87 -16.12
C GLU A 126 -6.19 -26.62 -15.26
N PHE A 127 -5.14 -26.67 -14.45
CA PHE A 127 -4.79 -25.57 -13.56
C PHE A 127 -3.30 -25.35 -13.63
N ASN A 128 -2.92 -24.11 -13.95
CA ASN A 128 -1.54 -23.66 -13.93
C ASN A 128 -1.47 -22.35 -13.17
N GLU A 129 -0.58 -22.30 -12.19
CA GLU A 129 -0.41 -21.13 -11.35
C GLU A 129 1.06 -20.87 -11.10
N MET A 130 1.44 -19.60 -11.16
CA MET A 130 2.74 -19.11 -10.74
C MET A 130 2.55 -17.97 -9.77
N GLN A 131 3.06 -18.14 -8.56
CA GLN A 131 3.11 -17.08 -7.58
C GLN A 131 4.55 -16.77 -7.20
N SER A 132 4.82 -15.49 -7.00
CA SER A 132 6.07 -15.01 -6.44
C SER A 132 5.85 -13.85 -5.48
N MET A 133 6.61 -13.87 -4.39
CA MET A 133 6.65 -12.85 -3.35
C MET A 133 8.10 -12.51 -3.06
N ASP A 134 8.41 -11.23 -2.95
CA ASP A 134 9.75 -10.72 -2.70
C ASP A 134 9.70 -9.46 -1.84
N THR A 135 10.41 -9.50 -0.72
CA THR A 135 10.53 -8.41 0.26
C THR A 135 11.67 -7.43 -0.06
N GLY A 136 12.39 -7.64 -1.15
CA GLY A 136 13.44 -6.76 -1.63
C GLY A 136 12.91 -5.48 -2.27
N ASN A 137 13.78 -4.47 -2.32
CA ASN A 137 13.47 -3.19 -2.95
C ASN A 137 13.23 -3.38 -4.46
N LYS A 138 12.08 -2.93 -4.93
CA LYS A 138 11.69 -2.96 -6.34
C LYS A 138 11.84 -1.59 -6.97
N VAL A 139 12.08 -1.58 -8.27
CA VAL A 139 11.94 -0.37 -9.11
C VAL A 139 10.57 -0.36 -9.77
N ALA A 140 10.23 0.74 -10.46
CA ALA A 140 9.01 0.80 -11.26
C ALA A 140 8.93 -0.40 -12.23
N ASN A 141 7.72 -0.95 -12.41
CA ASN A 141 7.43 -2.13 -13.23
C ASN A 141 7.97 -3.48 -12.72
N GLN A 142 8.56 -3.52 -11.52
CA GLN A 142 8.78 -4.77 -10.80
C GLN A 142 7.69 -4.95 -9.74
N LYS A 143 7.48 -6.18 -9.29
CA LYS A 143 6.45 -6.54 -8.33
C LYS A 143 7.07 -7.14 -7.06
N ASN A 144 6.53 -6.79 -5.91
CA ASN A 144 6.77 -7.46 -4.63
C ASN A 144 5.90 -8.70 -4.50
N PHE A 145 4.71 -8.68 -5.08
CA PHE A 145 3.84 -9.84 -5.20
C PHE A 145 3.34 -9.94 -6.64
N ALA A 146 3.39 -11.13 -7.21
CA ALA A 146 2.79 -11.43 -8.50
C ALA A 146 2.18 -12.82 -8.45
N SER A 147 0.90 -12.92 -8.81
CA SER A 147 0.23 -14.18 -9.10
C SER A 147 -0.27 -14.17 -10.55
N THR A 148 -0.20 -15.32 -11.21
CA THR A 148 -0.82 -15.56 -12.50
C THR A 148 -1.40 -16.97 -12.47
N GLU A 149 -2.73 -17.03 -12.49
CA GLU A 149 -3.49 -18.27 -12.57
C GLU A 149 -4.08 -18.40 -13.98
N GLN A 150 -4.04 -19.61 -14.49
CA GLN A 150 -4.85 -20.07 -15.61
C GLN A 150 -5.61 -21.31 -15.16
N PHE A 151 -6.93 -21.25 -15.26
CA PHE A 151 -7.82 -22.31 -14.86
C PHE A 151 -8.85 -22.59 -15.95
N ASP A 152 -8.85 -23.84 -16.42
CA ASP A 152 -9.77 -24.34 -17.40
C ASP A 152 -10.56 -25.51 -16.79
N PHE A 153 -11.88 -25.47 -16.90
CA PHE A 153 -12.77 -26.50 -16.39
C PHE A 153 -13.93 -26.82 -17.34
N VAL A 154 -14.24 -28.10 -17.46
CA VAL A 154 -15.45 -28.59 -18.14
C VAL A 154 -16.07 -29.72 -17.31
N ALA A 155 -17.31 -29.54 -16.88
CA ALA A 155 -18.08 -30.57 -16.19
C ALA A 155 -18.39 -31.78 -17.10
N PHE A 156 -18.47 -32.98 -16.52
CA PHE A 156 -18.90 -34.15 -17.27
C PHE A 156 -20.40 -34.08 -17.62
N PRO A 157 -20.82 -34.51 -18.83
CA PRO A 157 -22.23 -34.41 -19.26
C PRO A 157 -23.21 -35.24 -18.40
N ASP A 158 -22.71 -36.30 -17.77
CA ASP A 158 -23.45 -37.25 -16.94
C ASP A 158 -23.31 -36.97 -15.44
N ALA A 159 -22.57 -35.94 -15.05
CA ALA A 159 -22.39 -35.53 -13.65
C ALA A 159 -22.78 -34.06 -13.43
N MET A 160 -23.22 -33.73 -12.23
CA MET A 160 -23.48 -32.33 -11.83
C MET A 160 -22.17 -31.63 -11.45
N GLY A 161 -21.22 -31.59 -12.38
CA GLY A 161 -19.91 -30.97 -12.17
C GLY A 161 -19.99 -29.45 -12.06
N ARG A 162 -19.13 -28.88 -11.22
CA ARG A 162 -19.11 -27.44 -10.95
C ARG A 162 -17.72 -26.99 -10.56
N ALA A 163 -17.30 -25.83 -11.09
CA ALA A 163 -16.17 -25.07 -10.62
C ALA A 163 -16.64 -23.86 -9.81
N THR A 164 -15.88 -23.51 -8.78
CA THR A 164 -16.00 -22.28 -8.01
C THR A 164 -14.61 -21.73 -7.77
N THR A 165 -14.39 -20.47 -8.17
CA THR A 165 -13.14 -19.73 -7.94
C THR A 165 -13.46 -18.48 -7.13
N SER A 166 -12.54 -18.09 -6.26
CA SER A 166 -12.60 -16.81 -5.56
C SER A 166 -11.20 -16.33 -5.26
N GLU A 167 -10.92 -15.08 -5.62
CA GLU A 167 -9.67 -14.41 -5.36
C GLU A 167 -9.91 -13.04 -4.75
N SER A 168 -9.03 -12.64 -3.83
CA SER A 168 -8.98 -11.30 -3.27
C SER A 168 -7.54 -10.87 -3.04
N LEU A 169 -7.22 -9.66 -3.47
CA LEU A 169 -5.97 -8.96 -3.23
C LEU A 169 -6.26 -7.70 -2.41
N LEU A 170 -5.60 -7.57 -1.27
CA LEU A 170 -5.62 -6.39 -0.41
C LEU A 170 -4.23 -5.78 -0.34
N LEU A 171 -4.15 -4.46 -0.44
CA LEU A 171 -3.00 -3.65 -0.07
C LEU A 171 -3.47 -2.50 0.82
N ASP A 172 -3.01 -2.49 2.05
CA ASP A 172 -3.25 -1.45 3.05
C ASP A 172 -1.91 -0.75 3.34
N LEU A 173 -1.88 0.57 3.18
CA LEU A 173 -0.71 1.42 3.31
C LEU A 173 -1.02 2.52 4.31
N VAL A 174 -0.24 2.60 5.39
CA VAL A 174 -0.42 3.62 6.42
C VAL A 174 0.91 4.29 6.75
N SER A 175 0.87 5.60 6.94
CA SER A 175 2.03 6.42 7.31
C SER A 175 1.64 7.60 8.16
N GLN A 176 2.50 7.94 9.12
CA GLN A 176 2.42 9.20 9.87
C GLN A 176 3.18 10.35 9.18
N GLY A 177 3.68 10.13 7.97
CA GLY A 177 4.49 11.04 7.18
C GLY A 177 5.98 10.67 7.22
N SER A 178 6.81 11.32 6.42
CA SER A 178 8.26 11.16 6.49
C SER A 178 9.01 12.35 5.93
N VAL A 179 10.32 12.43 6.18
CA VAL A 179 11.17 13.45 5.57
C VAL A 179 11.48 13.06 4.11
N ALA A 180 11.23 13.97 3.18
CA ALA A 180 11.41 13.73 1.74
C ALA A 180 12.89 13.73 1.31
N ALA A 181 13.76 14.44 2.03
CA ALA A 181 15.14 14.71 1.63
C ALA A 181 15.98 13.44 1.37
N ASP A 182 15.79 12.38 2.17
CA ASP A 182 16.53 11.12 2.03
C ASP A 182 15.76 10.04 1.26
N ARG A 183 14.58 10.40 0.76
CA ARG A 183 13.63 9.47 0.15
C ARG A 183 13.53 9.62 -1.36
N PHE A 184 13.77 10.80 -1.90
CA PHE A 184 13.78 11.03 -3.34
C PHE A 184 15.20 11.02 -3.90
N LEU A 185 15.37 10.41 -5.07
CA LEU A 185 16.61 10.49 -5.83
C LEU A 185 16.75 11.88 -6.49
N CYS A 186 15.62 12.52 -6.82
CA CYS A 186 15.59 13.87 -7.39
C CYS A 186 15.63 14.93 -6.28
N PRO A 187 16.70 15.76 -6.16
CA PRO A 187 16.83 16.74 -5.09
C PRO A 187 15.78 17.87 -5.12
N PHE A 188 15.11 18.05 -6.26
CA PHE A 188 14.07 19.05 -6.48
C PHE A 188 12.65 18.50 -6.25
N ALA A 189 12.53 17.24 -5.84
CA ALA A 189 11.27 16.53 -5.66
C ALA A 189 10.50 16.89 -4.39
N THR A 190 11.09 17.64 -3.47
CA THR A 190 10.62 17.78 -2.08
C THR A 190 9.44 18.74 -1.90
N GLY A 191 8.61 18.92 -2.94
CA GLY A 191 7.65 20.00 -3.19
C GLY A 191 6.60 20.31 -2.11
N ASP A 192 6.58 19.60 -0.99
CA ASP A 192 5.71 19.83 0.16
C ASP A 192 6.53 20.16 1.43
N GLN A 193 7.26 21.28 1.38
CA GLN A 193 8.09 21.78 2.50
C GLN A 193 9.15 20.78 3.02
N GLY A 194 9.56 19.79 2.21
CA GLY A 194 10.52 18.77 2.64
C GLY A 194 9.91 17.53 3.29
N PHE A 195 8.58 17.37 3.29
CA PHE A 195 7.88 16.26 3.94
C PHE A 195 7.00 15.48 2.96
N ILE A 196 6.93 14.16 3.14
CA ILE A 196 5.89 13.32 2.57
C ILE A 196 4.75 13.29 3.62
N PRO A 197 3.52 13.72 3.28
CA PRO A 197 2.39 13.70 4.21
C PRO A 197 1.99 12.28 4.66
N PRO A 198 1.21 12.15 5.76
CA PRO A 198 0.62 10.90 6.17
C PRO A 198 -0.43 10.43 5.17
N TYR A 199 -0.67 9.13 5.17
CA TYR A 199 -1.69 8.50 4.33
C TYR A 199 -2.24 7.25 5.02
N CYS A 200 -3.45 6.86 4.64
CA CYS A 200 -4.12 5.63 5.05
C CYS A 200 -4.94 5.16 3.85
N ASN A 201 -4.28 4.40 2.99
CA ASN A 201 -4.77 4.00 1.68
C ASN A 201 -5.04 2.49 1.68
N VAL A 202 -6.27 2.10 1.40
CA VAL A 202 -6.72 0.70 1.40
C VAL A 202 -7.26 0.36 0.02
N TYR A 203 -6.69 -0.68 -0.57
CA TYR A 203 -7.00 -1.18 -1.90
C TYR A 203 -7.37 -2.63 -1.83
N GLU A 204 -8.57 -2.95 -2.29
CA GLU A 204 -9.07 -4.31 -2.31
C GLU A 204 -9.67 -4.59 -3.69
N MET A 205 -9.24 -5.68 -4.32
CA MET A 205 -9.69 -6.08 -5.65
C MET A 205 -9.83 -7.59 -5.69
N GLY A 206 -10.78 -8.09 -6.47
CA GLY A 206 -10.93 -9.54 -6.60
C GLY A 206 -11.92 -9.95 -7.66
N SER A 207 -12.03 -11.26 -7.83
CA SER A 207 -13.02 -11.87 -8.69
C SER A 207 -13.51 -13.20 -8.14
N SER A 208 -14.59 -13.69 -8.72
CA SER A 208 -15.13 -15.00 -8.40
C SER A 208 -15.91 -15.54 -9.60
N PHE A 209 -15.74 -16.81 -9.90
CA PHE A 209 -16.56 -17.52 -10.88
C PHE A 209 -17.25 -18.71 -10.22
N THR A 210 -18.43 -19.05 -10.72
CA THR A 210 -19.03 -20.36 -10.44
C THR A 210 -19.88 -20.87 -11.59
N GLY A 211 -19.68 -22.12 -12.01
CA GLY A 211 -20.33 -22.63 -13.20
C GLY A 211 -19.92 -24.04 -13.59
N SER A 212 -20.45 -24.51 -14.72
CA SER A 212 -20.21 -25.87 -15.25
C SER A 212 -19.08 -25.91 -16.28
N GLN A 213 -18.64 -24.75 -16.78
CA GLN A 213 -17.54 -24.63 -17.71
C GLN A 213 -16.92 -23.24 -17.59
N VAL A 214 -15.59 -23.17 -17.55
CA VAL A 214 -14.86 -21.90 -17.58
C VAL A 214 -13.49 -22.09 -18.23
N SER A 215 -13.03 -21.04 -18.91
CA SER A 215 -11.63 -20.78 -19.18
C SER A 215 -11.34 -19.41 -18.60
N GLU A 216 -10.52 -19.38 -17.56
CA GLU A 216 -10.24 -18.21 -16.72
C GLU A 216 -8.73 -17.96 -16.64
N VAL A 217 -8.35 -16.69 -16.71
CA VAL A 217 -7.00 -16.21 -16.44
C VAL A 217 -7.10 -15.03 -15.50
N THR A 218 -6.41 -15.12 -14.36
CA THR A 218 -6.30 -14.02 -13.40
C THR A 218 -4.84 -13.61 -13.24
N GLN A 219 -4.63 -12.32 -12.97
CA GLN A 219 -3.32 -11.77 -12.67
C GLN A 219 -3.46 -10.79 -11.53
N ALA A 220 -2.75 -11.06 -10.45
CA ALA A 220 -2.66 -10.17 -9.30
C ALA A 220 -1.23 -9.65 -9.17
N GLY A 221 -1.07 -8.43 -8.65
CA GLY A 221 0.25 -7.99 -8.26
C GLY A 221 0.31 -6.66 -7.54
N THR A 222 1.35 -6.51 -6.74
CA THR A 222 1.61 -5.29 -5.98
C THR A 222 3.09 -4.89 -6.04
N ASN A 223 3.34 -3.61 -5.85
CA ASN A 223 4.67 -3.04 -5.63
C ASN A 223 4.53 -2.02 -4.51
N PHE A 224 5.15 -2.23 -3.37
CA PHE A 224 5.05 -1.33 -2.22
C PHE A 224 6.33 -1.30 -1.38
N ILE A 225 7.38 -2.05 -1.79
CA ILE A 225 8.68 -2.05 -1.14
C ILE A 225 9.73 -1.53 -2.12
N ALA A 226 10.30 -0.37 -1.81
CA ALA A 226 11.32 0.26 -2.64
C ALA A 226 12.21 1.21 -1.83
N LYS A 227 13.44 1.37 -2.31
CA LYS A 227 14.46 2.22 -1.66
C LYS A 227 14.13 3.71 -1.77
N SER A 228 13.49 4.11 -2.87
CA SER A 228 13.17 5.51 -3.17
C SER A 228 11.67 5.71 -3.24
N ALA A 229 11.21 6.88 -2.79
CA ALA A 229 9.85 7.38 -2.97
C ALA A 229 9.54 7.79 -4.43
N ASP A 230 10.53 7.76 -5.33
CA ASP A 230 10.30 7.86 -6.78
C ASP A 230 9.57 6.64 -7.37
N VAL A 231 9.60 5.51 -6.65
CA VAL A 231 8.90 4.28 -7.08
C VAL A 231 7.48 4.34 -6.53
N PRO A 232 6.46 4.35 -7.40
CA PRO A 232 5.09 4.42 -6.94
C PRO A 232 4.66 3.09 -6.31
N THR A 233 3.85 3.19 -5.26
CA THR A 233 3.17 2.02 -4.72
C THR A 233 1.99 1.66 -5.64
N GLN A 234 1.78 0.37 -5.89
CA GLN A 234 0.83 -0.10 -6.89
C GLN A 234 0.14 -1.37 -6.42
N ALA A 235 -1.13 -1.48 -6.78
CA ALA A 235 -1.90 -2.71 -6.73
C ALA A 235 -2.66 -2.88 -8.04
N SER A 236 -2.61 -4.08 -8.62
CA SER A 236 -3.26 -4.39 -9.88
C SER A 236 -3.87 -5.78 -9.82
N TYR A 237 -5.08 -5.90 -10.37
CA TYR A 237 -5.79 -7.16 -10.52
C TYR A 237 -6.49 -7.19 -11.88
N SER A 238 -6.42 -8.30 -12.59
CA SER A 238 -7.22 -8.51 -13.79
C SER A 238 -7.76 -9.92 -13.85
N VAL A 239 -8.99 -10.04 -14.35
CA VAL A 239 -9.61 -11.32 -14.69
C VAL A 239 -10.09 -11.26 -16.14
N GLY A 240 -9.87 -12.35 -16.86
CA GLY A 240 -10.45 -12.62 -18.15
C GLY A 240 -11.03 -14.02 -18.14
N LEU A 241 -12.32 -14.16 -18.45
CA LEU A 241 -12.96 -15.47 -18.50
C LEU A 241 -14.02 -15.59 -19.60
N SER A 242 -14.27 -16.82 -20.01
CA SER A 242 -15.42 -17.23 -20.82
C SER A 242 -15.94 -18.55 -20.27
N GLY A 243 -17.25 -18.81 -20.39
CA GLY A 243 -17.81 -20.02 -19.81
C GLY A 243 -19.32 -19.99 -19.61
N THR A 244 -19.83 -21.00 -18.92
CA THR A 244 -21.25 -21.09 -18.53
C THR A 244 -21.35 -21.09 -17.02
N GLY A 245 -21.91 -20.02 -16.45
CA GLY A 245 -21.93 -19.82 -15.01
C GLY A 245 -22.31 -18.42 -14.60
N SER A 246 -21.80 -17.99 -13.45
CA SER A 246 -21.90 -16.63 -12.93
C SER A 246 -20.50 -16.14 -12.56
N ALA A 247 -20.13 -14.98 -13.06
CA ALA A 247 -18.87 -14.31 -12.80
C ALA A 247 -19.11 -12.99 -12.07
N ALA A 248 -18.18 -12.61 -11.20
CA ALA A 248 -18.14 -11.30 -10.58
C ALA A 248 -16.71 -10.79 -10.48
N ALA A 249 -16.51 -9.49 -10.67
CA ALA A 249 -15.23 -8.83 -10.40
C ALA A 249 -15.46 -7.44 -9.82
N TRP A 250 -14.64 -7.07 -8.85
CA TRP A 250 -14.88 -5.89 -8.03
C TRP A 250 -13.58 -5.22 -7.56
N ILE A 251 -13.74 -3.94 -7.22
CA ILE A 251 -12.72 -3.08 -6.66
C ILE A 251 -13.37 -2.24 -5.56
N ASN A 252 -12.72 -2.18 -4.40
CA ASN A 252 -13.02 -1.27 -3.31
C ASN A 252 -11.75 -0.50 -2.99
N THR A 253 -11.84 0.82 -2.97
CA THR A 253 -10.71 1.69 -2.60
C THR A 253 -11.16 2.70 -1.57
N HIS A 254 -10.27 2.99 -0.64
CA HIS A 254 -10.36 4.14 0.24
C HIS A 254 -8.99 4.79 0.29
N VAL A 255 -8.90 6.02 -0.18
CA VAL A 255 -7.67 6.81 -0.21
C VAL A 255 -7.85 7.98 0.74
N MET A 256 -7.05 8.02 1.79
CA MET A 256 -6.99 9.16 2.71
C MET A 256 -5.57 9.66 2.74
N GLU A 257 -5.31 10.76 2.06
CA GLU A 257 -3.98 11.38 2.02
C GLU A 257 -3.99 12.73 2.72
N GLY A 258 -2.92 12.99 3.47
CA GLY A 258 -2.68 14.27 4.09
C GLY A 258 -2.03 15.27 3.14
N ARG A 259 -1.93 16.51 3.60
CA ARG A 259 -1.06 17.56 3.03
C ARG A 259 -0.25 18.20 4.15
N THR A 260 0.94 18.71 3.83
CA THR A 260 1.84 19.23 4.86
C THR A 260 1.26 20.46 5.56
N ALA A 261 1.27 20.36 6.89
CA ALA A 261 0.96 21.41 7.85
C ALA A 261 2.01 22.54 7.83
N GLY A 262 1.72 23.66 8.52
CA GLY A 262 2.83 24.52 8.96
C GLY A 262 3.75 23.70 9.86
N TYR A 263 5.06 23.90 9.81
CA TYR A 263 5.97 23.17 10.68
C TYR A 263 6.93 24.10 11.41
N TYR A 264 7.30 23.72 12.64
CA TYR A 264 8.27 24.44 13.44
C TYR A 264 9.36 23.48 13.92
N PRO A 265 10.58 23.57 13.34
CA PRO A 265 11.73 22.84 13.85
C PRO A 265 12.26 23.53 15.11
N TYR A 266 12.74 22.75 16.07
CA TYR A 266 13.36 23.28 17.28
C TYR A 266 14.47 22.38 17.80
N GLU A 267 15.42 23.00 18.50
CA GLU A 267 16.54 22.35 19.16
C GLU A 267 16.61 22.85 20.60
N ASP A 268 16.85 21.95 21.54
CA ASP A 268 17.03 22.27 22.97
C ASP A 268 18.19 21.44 23.55
N PHE A 269 18.61 21.70 24.79
CA PHE A 269 19.80 21.11 25.44
C PHE A 269 19.86 19.58 25.49
N GLY A 270 18.78 18.88 25.14
CA GLY A 270 18.70 17.42 25.08
C GLY A 270 18.39 16.83 23.70
N GLY A 271 18.14 17.61 22.64
CA GLY A 271 17.77 17.02 21.34
C GLY A 271 17.06 17.97 20.38
N SER A 272 16.44 17.40 19.35
CA SER A 272 15.72 18.17 18.31
C SER A 272 14.35 17.56 18.01
N GLY A 273 13.46 18.41 17.47
CA GLY A 273 12.13 17.98 17.08
C GLY A 273 11.47 18.89 16.05
N ILE A 274 10.36 18.41 15.51
CA ILE A 274 9.51 19.07 14.53
C ILE A 274 8.07 18.99 15.04
N MET A 275 7.41 20.14 15.12
CA MET A 275 5.98 20.23 15.42
C MET A 275 5.19 20.59 14.17
N PHE A 276 3.97 20.05 14.06
CA PHE A 276 3.07 20.30 12.93
C PHE A 276 1.85 21.12 13.35
N TRP A 277 1.64 22.26 12.68
CA TRP A 277 0.51 23.17 12.83
C TRP A 277 -0.56 22.91 11.75
N ASN A 278 -1.70 22.38 12.15
CA ASN A 278 -2.84 22.21 11.26
C ASN A 278 -3.59 23.56 11.11
N TYR A 279 -3.61 24.09 9.88
CA TYR A 279 -4.30 25.35 9.60
C TYR A 279 -5.84 25.21 9.58
N ASP A 280 -6.36 24.03 9.23
CA ASP A 280 -7.80 23.78 9.08
C ASP A 280 -8.51 23.74 10.43
N THR A 281 -7.81 23.29 11.46
CA THR A 281 -8.32 23.21 12.83
C THR A 281 -8.07 24.48 13.65
N GLY A 282 -7.29 25.43 13.11
CA GLY A 282 -7.12 26.79 13.62
C GLY A 282 -6.26 26.93 14.88
N ASP A 283 -5.53 25.89 15.28
CA ASP A 283 -4.85 25.87 16.57
C ASP A 283 -3.67 24.90 16.57
N GLY A 284 -2.44 25.38 16.46
CA GLY A 284 -1.22 24.58 16.59
C GLY A 284 -0.35 25.00 17.77
N ALA A 285 -0.97 25.64 18.76
CA ALA A 285 -0.37 25.72 20.07
C ALA A 285 -0.47 24.34 20.74
N ILE A 286 0.64 23.90 21.35
CA ILE A 286 0.68 22.74 22.24
C ILE A 286 -0.42 22.95 23.30
N PRO A 287 -1.20 21.92 23.69
CA PRO A 287 -2.28 22.02 24.69
C PRO A 287 -1.91 22.82 25.96
N TYR A 288 -0.63 22.82 26.35
CA TYR A 288 -0.11 23.49 27.53
C TYR A 288 0.07 25.02 27.40
N VAL A 289 0.16 25.58 26.17
CA VAL A 289 0.34 27.04 25.95
C VAL A 289 -0.98 27.77 25.70
N GLY A 290 -2.12 27.12 26.00
CA GLY A 290 -3.46 27.68 25.79
C GLY A 290 -4.10 27.37 24.42
N GLY A 291 -3.52 26.44 23.65
CA GLY A 291 -4.12 25.92 22.42
C GLY A 291 -5.05 24.73 22.68
N ASN A 292 -6.05 24.51 21.81
CA ASN A 292 -6.98 23.39 21.91
C ASN A 292 -6.42 22.03 21.43
N GLY A 293 -5.09 21.88 21.32
CA GLY A 293 -4.46 20.59 21.02
C GLY A 293 -4.75 20.03 19.62
N ARG A 294 -5.06 20.89 18.65
CA ARG A 294 -5.42 20.49 17.29
C ARG A 294 -4.24 20.60 16.32
N THR A 295 -3.08 20.07 16.71
CA THR A 295 -1.84 19.97 15.93
C THR A 295 -1.87 18.71 15.04
N GLY A 296 -1.09 18.71 13.95
CA GLY A 296 -0.95 17.56 13.04
C GLY A 296 -1.06 17.91 11.57
N PHE A 297 -1.04 16.89 10.71
CA PHE A 297 -1.26 17.07 9.27
C PHE A 297 -2.71 17.46 8.96
N MET A 298 -2.90 18.04 7.77
CA MET A 298 -4.22 18.41 7.24
C MET A 298 -4.72 17.31 6.31
N GLN A 299 -6.03 17.08 6.25
CA GLN A 299 -6.60 16.18 5.24
C GLN A 299 -6.45 16.83 3.86
N GLY A 300 -5.82 16.13 2.93
CA GLY A 300 -5.61 16.57 1.55
C GLY A 300 -6.62 15.93 0.60
N VAL A 301 -6.86 14.63 0.74
CA VAL A 301 -7.75 13.83 -0.10
C VAL A 301 -8.51 12.83 0.77
N ASP A 302 -9.80 12.64 0.45
CA ASP A 302 -10.63 11.53 0.90
C ASP A 302 -11.42 11.02 -0.30
N LEU A 303 -11.06 9.84 -0.79
CA LEU A 303 -11.66 9.25 -1.98
C LEU A 303 -12.08 7.82 -1.67
N VAL A 304 -13.38 7.54 -1.87
CA VAL A 304 -13.93 6.19 -1.82
C VAL A 304 -14.43 5.82 -3.21
N TYR A 305 -13.90 4.73 -3.76
CA TYR A 305 -14.37 4.16 -5.03
C TYR A 305 -14.79 2.70 -4.81
N LYS A 306 -15.99 2.35 -5.29
CA LYS A 306 -16.50 0.98 -5.24
C LYS A 306 -17.18 0.64 -6.54
N GLU A 307 -16.79 -0.48 -7.13
CA GLU A 307 -17.39 -0.97 -8.37
C GLU A 307 -17.44 -2.49 -8.37
N LYS A 308 -18.59 -3.05 -8.74
CA LYS A 308 -18.79 -4.49 -8.91
C LYS A 308 -19.52 -4.75 -10.22
N THR A 309 -18.99 -5.69 -11.00
CA THR A 309 -19.55 -6.12 -12.27
C THR A 309 -19.88 -7.60 -12.17
N THR A 310 -21.07 -8.01 -12.61
CA THR A 310 -21.50 -9.42 -12.61
C THR A 310 -22.07 -9.82 -13.95
N ALA A 311 -21.82 -11.05 -14.37
CA ALA A 311 -22.39 -11.66 -15.58
C ALA A 311 -22.87 -13.07 -15.27
N SER A 312 -23.96 -13.52 -15.90
CA SER A 312 -24.54 -14.85 -15.66
C SER A 312 -25.14 -15.46 -16.92
N GLY A 313 -25.08 -16.77 -17.05
CA GLY A 313 -25.54 -17.53 -18.22
C GLY A 313 -24.37 -18.03 -19.06
N VAL A 314 -24.52 -17.97 -20.38
CA VAL A 314 -23.41 -18.21 -21.31
C VAL A 314 -22.64 -16.91 -21.48
N ILE A 315 -21.39 -16.90 -21.03
CA ILE A 315 -20.48 -15.75 -21.04
C ILE A 315 -19.50 -15.97 -22.18
N GLU A 316 -19.68 -15.25 -23.28
CA GLU A 316 -18.75 -15.28 -24.41
C GLU A 316 -17.40 -14.62 -24.06
N ALA A 317 -17.46 -13.52 -23.30
CA ALA A 317 -16.29 -12.84 -22.76
C ALA A 317 -16.68 -12.01 -21.54
N PHE A 318 -15.91 -12.14 -20.47
CA PHE A 318 -15.91 -11.25 -19.32
C PHE A 318 -14.46 -10.85 -19.05
N SER A 319 -14.16 -9.56 -19.08
CA SER A 319 -12.83 -9.06 -18.80
C SER A 319 -12.93 -7.79 -17.96
N LYS A 320 -12.14 -7.73 -16.90
CA LYS A 320 -11.99 -6.54 -16.06
C LYS A 320 -10.55 -6.41 -15.63
N SER A 321 -10.00 -5.23 -15.84
CA SER A 321 -8.66 -4.84 -15.37
C SER A 321 -8.80 -3.68 -14.40
N MET A 322 -8.13 -3.80 -13.26
CA MET A 322 -8.19 -2.87 -12.15
C MET A 322 -6.75 -2.56 -11.74
N ALA A 323 -6.42 -1.28 -11.61
CA ALA A 323 -5.07 -0.84 -11.25
C ALA A 323 -5.15 0.46 -10.47
N ILE A 324 -4.32 0.54 -9.43
CA ILE A 324 -4.13 1.72 -8.61
C ILE A 324 -2.63 1.98 -8.52
N GLN A 325 -2.28 3.25 -8.52
CA GLN A 325 -0.93 3.73 -8.39
C GLN A 325 -0.93 4.97 -7.50
N ASP A 326 -0.24 4.88 -6.36
CA ASP A 326 0.06 6.01 -5.51
C ASP A 326 1.54 6.36 -5.61
N GLY A 327 1.88 7.59 -5.28
CA GLY A 327 3.24 8.08 -5.39
C GLY A 327 3.40 9.13 -6.49
N VAL A 328 4.64 9.51 -6.72
CA VAL A 328 4.94 10.70 -7.53
C VAL A 328 4.55 10.52 -8.98
N ARG A 329 3.57 11.32 -9.43
CA ARG A 329 3.39 11.60 -10.85
C ARG A 329 4.27 12.78 -11.22
N ARG A 330 5.30 12.54 -12.02
CA ARG A 330 6.02 13.61 -12.73
C ARG A 330 5.01 14.31 -13.63
N LEU A 331 4.65 15.54 -13.30
CA LEU A 331 3.87 16.42 -14.17
C LEU A 331 4.75 16.92 -15.33
#